data_AF-A0A9E4QKJ1-F1
#
_entry.id   AF-A0A9E4QKJ1-F1
#
_cell.length_a   1.000
_cell.length_b   1.000
_cell.length_c   1.000
_cell.angle_alpha   90.00
_cell.angle_beta   90.00
_cell.angle_gamma   90.00
#
_symmetry.space_group_name_H-M   'P 1'
#
loop_
_entity.id
_entity.type
_entity.pdbx_description
1 polymer ?
#
loop_
_entity_poly.entity_id
_entity_poly.type
_entity_poly.pdbx_seq_one_letter_code
_entity_poly.pdbx_strand_id
1 'polypeptide(L)' 'FMVPGSFQELEERLAQRMSESTSEMELRLKTASEELRQAGDFNHQVVNSKDKLAQAVADIDATIAAEKGKPGRAPIRLL' A
#
# COMPACT_ATOMS: atom_id res chain seq x y z
N PHE A 1 -1.89 -1.06 5.46
CA PHE A 1 -1.29 -0.14 4.49
C PHE A 1 -0.69 -0.93 3.33
N MET A 2 -0.64 -0.37 2.13
CA MET A 2 0.01 -1.02 0.99
C MET A 2 1.32 -0.32 0.72
N VAL A 3 2.42 -1.07 0.63
CA VAL A 3 3.76 -0.54 0.36
C VAL A 3 4.27 -1.04 -1.00
N PRO A 4 5.04 -0.26 -1.76
CA PRO A 4 5.66 -0.77 -2.97
C PRO A 4 6.79 -1.77 -2.64
N GLY A 5 7.23 -2.56 -3.62
CA GLY A 5 8.42 -3.42 -3.45
C GLY A 5 9.71 -2.63 -3.17
N SER A 6 9.79 -1.41 -3.69
CA SER A 6 10.82 -0.43 -3.36
C SER A 6 10.34 0.98 -3.72
N PHE A 7 11.02 2.02 -3.23
CA PHE A 7 10.71 3.39 -3.62
C PHE A 7 10.96 3.63 -5.12
N GLN A 8 12.04 3.03 -5.67
CA GLN A 8 12.35 3.10 -7.10
C GLN A 8 11.23 2.48 -7.96
N GLU A 9 10.67 1.35 -7.53
CA GLU A 9 9.56 0.72 -8.25
C GLU A 9 8.31 1.60 -8.29
N LEU A 10 8.05 2.34 -7.20
CA LEU A 10 6.97 3.31 -7.16
C LEU A 10 7.20 4.45 -8.15
N GLU A 11 8.42 5.00 -8.19
CA GLU A 11 8.81 6.05 -9.13
C GLU A 11 8.65 5.61 -10.59
N GLU A 12 9.16 4.43 -10.95
CA GLU A 12 8.99 3.84 -12.29
C GLU A 12 7.51 3.72 -12.67
N ARG A 13 6.68 3.23 -11.75
CA ARG A 13 5.23 3.06 -11.99
C ARG A 13 4.50 4.40 -12.16
N LEU A 14 4.90 5.45 -11.45
CA LEU A 14 4.31 6.77 -11.61
C LEU A 14 4.72 7.39 -12.95
N ALA A 15 6.00 7.26 -13.32
CA ALA A 15 6.50 7.72 -14.61
C ALA A 15 5.78 7.04 -15.78
N GLN A 16 5.53 5.72 -15.70
CA GLN A 16 4.83 4.97 -16.75
C GLN A 16 3.37 5.39 -16.97
N ARG A 17 2.73 6.04 -16.00
CA ARG A 17 1.33 6.48 -16.16
C ARG A 17 1.20 7.61 -17.17
N MET A 18 2.29 8.36 -17.43
CA MET A 18 2.36 9.50 -18.36
C MET A 18 1.18 10.49 -18.25
N SER A 19 0.54 10.54 -17.08
CA SER A 19 -0.72 11.25 -16.86
C SER A 19 -0.55 12.49 -15.99
N GLU A 20 0.65 12.70 -15.44
CA GLU A 20 0.97 13.73 -14.46
C GLU A 20 2.05 14.65 -15.03
N SER A 21 1.94 15.94 -14.74
CA SER A 21 3.02 16.90 -14.94
C SER A 21 4.20 16.60 -13.99
N THR A 22 5.39 17.14 -14.29
CA THR A 22 6.58 16.97 -13.45
C THR A 22 6.33 17.39 -11.99
N SER A 23 5.65 18.51 -11.78
CA SER A 23 5.33 19.01 -10.43
C SER A 23 4.35 18.12 -9.67
N GLU A 24 3.39 17.51 -10.37
CA GLU A 24 2.44 16.56 -9.75
C GLU A 24 3.15 15.27 -9.36
N MET A 25 4.09 14.80 -10.19
CA MET A 25 4.90 13.63 -9.90
C MET A 25 5.79 13.85 -8.67
N GLU A 26 6.47 15.00 -8.57
CA GLU A 26 7.28 15.36 -7.39
C GLU A 26 6.44 15.42 -6.12
N LEU A 27 5.26 16.05 -6.19
CA LEU A 27 4.33 16.11 -5.07
C LEU A 27 3.89 14.70 -4.64
N ARG A 28 3.60 13.84 -5.61
CA ARG A 28 3.16 12.46 -5.35
C ARG A 28 4.25 11.60 -4.71
N LEU A 29 5.48 11.70 -5.20
CA LEU A 29 6.64 11.01 -4.62
C LEU A 29 6.92 11.49 -3.20
N LYS A 30 6.83 12.81 -2.96
CA LYS A 30 6.99 13.39 -1.62
C LYS A 30 5.92 12.85 -0.67
N THR A 31 4.65 12.93 -1.06
CA THR A 31 3.54 12.40 -0.26
C THR A 31 3.71 10.92 0.03
N ALA A 32 4.04 10.11 -0.98
CA ALA A 32 4.25 8.68 -0.79
C ALA A 32 5.42 8.38 0.17
N SER A 33 6.51 9.17 0.12
CA SER A 33 7.61 9.04 1.08
C SER A 33 7.14 9.34 2.52
N GLU A 34 6.29 10.35 2.71
CA GLU A 34 5.74 10.70 4.02
C GLU A 34 4.77 9.63 4.53
N GLU A 35 3.91 9.09 3.67
CA GLU A 35 3.01 7.98 3.98
C GLU A 35 3.78 6.70 4.34
N LEU A 36 4.84 6.36 3.61
CA LEU A 36 5.68 5.20 3.89
C LEU A 36 6.37 5.30 5.26
N ARG A 37 6.75 6.51 5.68
CA ARG A 37 7.28 6.74 7.04
C ARG A 37 6.25 6.44 8.13
N GLN A 38 4.96 6.61 7.81
CA GLN A 38 3.83 6.33 8.72
C GLN A 38 3.30 4.90 8.56
N ALA A 39 3.83 4.09 7.65
CA ALA A 39 3.33 2.74 7.40
C ALA A 39 3.37 1.84 8.66
N GLY A 40 4.28 2.14 9.59
CA GLY A 40 4.39 1.47 10.89
C GLY A 40 3.20 1.70 11.83
N ASP A 41 2.38 2.72 11.58
CA ASP A 41 1.19 3.02 12.40
C ASP A 41 0.01 2.11 12.07
N PHE A 42 0.09 1.35 10.97
CA PHE A 42 -0.93 0.40 10.56
C PHE A 42 -0.66 -0.99 11.13
N ASN A 43 -1.72 -1.71 11.51
CA ASN A 43 -1.60 -3.06 12.05
C ASN A 43 -1.07 -4.08 11.04
N HIS A 44 -1.25 -3.81 9.74
CA HIS A 44 -0.86 -4.69 8.65
C HIS A 44 -0.28 -3.91 7.50
N GLN A 45 0.73 -4.49 6.86
CA GLN A 45 1.33 -3.98 5.64
C GLN A 45 1.32 -5.07 4.56
N VAL A 46 0.95 -4.71 3.34
CA VAL A 46 1.01 -5.60 2.18
C VAL A 46 1.97 -5.02 1.15
N VAL A 47 2.94 -5.81 0.72
CA VAL A 47 3.91 -5.40 -0.31
C VAL A 47 3.30 -5.65 -1.68
N ASN A 48 3.18 -4.61 -2.48
CA ASN A 48 2.75 -4.66 -3.88
C ASN A 48 3.97 -4.39 -4.77
N SER A 49 4.75 -5.45 -5.01
CA SER A 49 5.88 -5.42 -5.93
C SER A 49 5.48 -5.63 -7.38
N LYS A 50 6.34 -5.16 -8.29
CA LYS A 50 6.23 -5.34 -9.73
C LYS A 50 6.12 -6.81 -10.07
N ASP A 51 5.22 -7.13 -10.99
CA ASP A 51 4.91 -8.49 -11.46
C ASP A 51 4.44 -9.48 -10.37
N LYS A 52 4.09 -8.98 -9.17
CA LYS A 52 3.61 -9.81 -8.04
C LYS A 52 2.19 -9.47 -7.61
N LEU A 53 1.34 -8.99 -8.52
CA LEU A 53 -0.05 -8.62 -8.22
C LEU A 53 -0.83 -9.78 -7.56
N ALA A 54 -0.69 -10.99 -8.07
CA ALA A 54 -1.38 -12.16 -7.52
C ALA A 54 -0.97 -12.44 -6.06
N GLN A 55 0.31 -12.24 -5.73
CA GLN A 55 0.80 -12.39 -4.36
C GLN A 55 0.21 -11.30 -3.45
N ALA A 56 0.22 -10.04 -3.89
CA ALA A 56 -0.34 -8.94 -3.11
C ALA A 56 -1.83 -9.14 -2.83
N VAL A 57 -2.60 -9.67 -3.78
CA VAL A 57 -4.01 -10.04 -3.59
C VAL A 57 -4.15 -11.17 -2.57
N ALA A 58 -3.36 -12.23 -2.70
CA ALA A 58 -3.38 -13.34 -1.74
C ALA A 58 -3.03 -12.89 -0.31
N ASP A 59 -2.06 -11.98 -0.17
CA ASP A 59 -1.66 -11.43 1.13
C ASP A 59 -2.77 -10.58 1.76
N ILE A 60 -3.52 -9.81 0.95
CA ILE A 60 -4.70 -9.08 1.40
C ILE A 60 -5.77 -10.04 1.91
N ASP A 61 -6.10 -11.09 1.14
CA ASP A 61 -7.11 -12.08 1.51
C ASP A 61 -6.73 -12.79 2.81
N ALA A 62 -5.47 -13.20 2.93
CA ALA A 62 -4.93 -13.82 4.14
C ALA A 62 -5.00 -12.89 5.35
N THR A 63 -4.65 -11.61 5.16
CA THR A 63 -4.74 -10.58 6.22
C THR A 63 -6.18 -10.41 6.70
N ILE A 64 -7.13 -10.28 5.77
CA ILE A 64 -8.55 -10.12 6.11
C ILE A 64 -9.08 -11.36 6.84
N ALA A 65 -8.73 -12.57 6.38
CA ALA A 65 -9.14 -13.82 7.00
C ALA A 65 -8.60 -13.95 8.43
N ALA A 66 -7.30 -13.69 8.62
CA ALA A 66 -6.66 -13.71 9.93
C ALA A 66 -7.31 -12.72 10.90
N GLU A 67 -7.55 -11.49 10.44
CA GLU A 67 -8.23 -10.49 11.27
C GLU A 67 -9.66 -10.88 11.62
N LYS A 68 -10.40 -11.54 10.72
CA LYS A 68 -11.77 -11.99 11.01
C LYS A 68 -11.81 -13.11 12.07
N GLY A 69 -10.74 -13.91 12.16
CA GLY A 69 -10.60 -14.98 13.14
C GLY A 69 -10.09 -14.54 14.52
N LYS A 70 -9.65 -13.29 14.69
CA LYS A 70 -9.08 -12.84 15.97
C LYS A 70 -10.14 -12.80 17.08
N PRO A 71 -9.93 -13.48 18.23
CA PRO A 71 -10.83 -13.41 19.36
C PRO A 71 -10.81 -12.00 19.97
N GLY A 72 -11.98 -11.51 20.39
CA GLY A 72 -12.11 -10.17 20.98
C GLY A 72 -12.12 -9.01 19.97
N ARG A 73 -12.21 -9.30 18.66
CA ARG A 73 -12.36 -8.25 17.65
C ARG A 73 -13.68 -7.49 17.85
N ALA A 74 -13.59 -6.18 18.11
CA ALA A 74 -14.75 -5.31 18.10
C ALA A 74 -15.37 -5.27 16.68
N PRO A 75 -16.71 -5.32 16.54
CA PRO A 75 -17.34 -5.19 15.24
C PRO A 75 -16.95 -3.85 14.60
N ILE A 76 -16.57 -3.87 13.32
CA ILE A 76 -16.30 -2.64 12.57
C ILE A 76 -17.63 -1.89 12.44
N ARG A 77 -17.72 -0.70 13.03
CA ARG A 77 -18.75 0.29 12.68
C ARG A 77 -18.17 1.21 11.62
N LEU A 78 -18.72 1.14 10.42
CA LEU A 78 -18.55 2.19 9.43
C LEU A 78 -19.54 3.30 9.83
N LEU A 79 -19.02 4.51 10.07
CA LEU A 79 -19.80 5.70 10.40
C LEU A 79 -20.67 6.14 9.22
#